data_AF-A7T8J1-F1
#
_entry.id   AF-A7T8J1-F1
#
_cell.length_a   1.000
_cell.length_b   1.000
_cell.length_c   1.000
_cell.angle_alpha   90.00
_cell.angle_beta   90.00
_cell.angle_gamma   90.00
#
_symmetry.space_group_name_H-M   'P 1'
#
loop_
_entity.id
_entity.type
_entity.pdbx_description
1 polymer ?
#
loop_
_entity_poly.entity_id
_entity_poly.type
_entity_poly.pdbx_seq_one_letter_code
_entity_poly.pdbx_strand_id
1 'polypeptide(L)'
;SMKSFESNLSQTLSDLAQNTKDMENMDPMGEDFLKALTGMSLDDEDGDLDMMPLMQGMMKNLLSKEILYPSLKELNEKYPPWLENKKSSHSDEVHVRFTKQHEYVNMICQEFEAEKPDDSEDIKK
;
A
#
# COMPACT_ATOMS: atom_id res chain seq x y z
N SER A 1 18.31 0.70 -9.72
CA SER A 1 18.09 -0.20 -10.88
C SER A 1 16.62 -0.62 -10.88
N MET A 2 16.02 -0.93 -12.03
CA MET A 2 14.65 -1.46 -12.07
C MET A 2 14.52 -2.73 -11.19
N LYS A 3 15.55 -3.58 -11.23
CA LYS A 3 15.71 -4.75 -10.35
C LYS A 3 15.72 -4.43 -8.86
N SER A 4 16.30 -3.29 -8.45
CA SER A 4 16.31 -2.91 -7.03
C SER A 4 14.95 -2.37 -6.59
N PHE A 5 14.20 -1.72 -7.48
CA PHE A 5 12.83 -1.31 -7.19
C PHE A 5 11.92 -2.54 -7.06
N GLU A 6 11.99 -3.48 -7.99
CA GLU A 6 11.24 -4.74 -7.97
C GLU A 6 11.54 -5.57 -6.71
N SER A 7 12.82 -5.72 -6.36
CA SER A 7 13.22 -6.42 -5.14
C SER A 7 12.70 -5.74 -3.87
N ASN A 8 12.82 -4.40 -3.78
CA ASN A 8 12.28 -3.64 -2.64
C ASN A 8 10.76 -3.72 -2.54
N LEU A 9 10.09 -3.73 -3.69
CA LEU A 9 8.64 -3.83 -3.80
C LEU A 9 8.16 -5.23 -3.37
N SER A 10 8.85 -6.27 -3.84
CA SER A 10 8.61 -7.66 -3.44
C SER A 10 8.72 -7.82 -1.93
N GLN A 11 9.80 -7.28 -1.36
CA GLN A 11 10.02 -7.32 0.09
C GLN A 11 8.90 -6.58 0.84
N THR A 12 8.54 -5.37 0.38
CA THR A 12 7.48 -4.57 1.01
C THR A 12 6.13 -5.28 1.00
N LEU A 13 5.79 -5.95 -0.12
CA LEU A 13 4.55 -6.72 -0.24
C LEU A 13 4.56 -7.98 0.66
N SER A 14 5.71 -8.64 0.75
CA SER A 14 5.90 -9.77 1.67
C SER A 14 5.70 -9.34 3.13
N ASP A 15 6.31 -8.21 3.52
CA ASP A 15 6.21 -7.65 4.86
C ASP A 15 4.77 -7.22 5.18
N LEU A 16 4.07 -6.60 4.22
CA LEU A 16 2.67 -6.21 4.39
C LEU A 16 1.76 -7.42 4.66
N ALA A 17 1.93 -8.48 3.87
CA ALA A 17 1.10 -9.68 4.01
C ALA A 17 1.45 -10.54 5.24
N GLN A 18 2.71 -10.51 5.68
CA GLN A 18 3.09 -11.09 6.97
C GLN A 18 2.43 -10.34 8.12
N ASN A 19 2.41 -9.01 8.08
CA ASN A 19 1.77 -8.18 9.11
C ASN A 19 0.23 -8.30 9.13
N THR A 20 -0.41 -8.64 8.01
CA THR A 20 -1.87 -8.91 7.99
C THR A 20 -2.27 -10.21 8.68
N LYS A 21 -1.35 -11.16 8.93
CA LYS A 21 -1.67 -12.39 9.69
C LYS A 21 -2.04 -12.12 11.15
N ASP A 22 -1.63 -10.99 11.72
CA ASP A 22 -2.00 -10.58 13.08
C ASP A 22 -3.35 -9.82 13.13
N MET A 23 -3.96 -9.55 11.97
CA MET A 23 -5.26 -8.87 11.85
C MET A 23 -6.34 -9.85 11.40
N GLU A 24 -6.76 -10.76 12.30
CA GLU A 24 -7.79 -11.81 12.09
C GLU A 24 -9.19 -11.33 11.64
N ASN A 25 -9.39 -10.06 11.31
CA ASN A 25 -10.70 -9.50 10.93
C ASN A 25 -10.72 -8.78 9.57
N MET A 26 -9.67 -8.91 8.75
CA MET A 26 -9.66 -8.33 7.40
C MET A 26 -9.83 -9.43 6.35
N ASP A 27 -11.08 -9.77 6.03
CA ASP A 27 -11.42 -10.39 4.75
C ASP A 27 -12.20 -9.34 3.95
N PRO A 28 -11.58 -8.76 2.88
CA PRO A 28 -11.46 -9.47 1.61
C PRO A 28 -10.10 -9.24 0.92
N MET A 29 -9.02 -9.73 1.50
CA MET A 29 -7.84 -10.14 0.74
C MET A 29 -7.82 -11.66 0.84
N GLY A 30 -8.71 -12.28 0.05
CA GLY A 30 -9.23 -13.63 0.28
C GLY A 30 -8.17 -14.65 0.69
N GLU A 31 -8.57 -15.65 1.47
CA GLU A 31 -7.71 -16.74 1.95
C GLU A 31 -6.83 -17.36 0.83
N ASP A 32 -7.32 -17.33 -0.41
CA ASP A 32 -6.60 -17.73 -1.62
C ASP A 32 -5.44 -16.80 -2.01
N PHE A 33 -5.56 -15.49 -1.78
CA PHE A 33 -4.49 -14.50 -1.93
C PHE A 33 -3.35 -14.73 -0.93
N LEU A 34 -3.69 -14.95 0.34
CA LEU A 34 -2.70 -15.28 1.37
C LEU A 34 -2.07 -16.66 1.12
N LYS A 35 -2.83 -17.65 0.64
CA LYS A 35 -2.30 -18.96 0.24
C LYS A 35 -1.39 -18.87 -0.98
N ALA A 36 -1.75 -18.08 -1.99
CA ALA A 36 -0.88 -17.83 -3.14
C ALA A 36 0.44 -17.21 -2.68
N LEU A 37 0.39 -16.19 -1.81
CA LEU A 37 1.58 -15.49 -1.33
C LEU A 37 2.46 -16.34 -0.39
N THR A 38 1.84 -17.16 0.46
CA THR A 38 2.57 -18.05 1.38
C THR A 38 3.04 -19.35 0.72
N GLY A 39 2.39 -19.77 -0.37
CA GLY A 39 2.83 -20.86 -1.23
C GLY A 39 4.03 -20.50 -2.12
N MET A 40 4.30 -19.21 -2.31
CA MET A 40 5.54 -18.66 -2.88
C MET A 40 6.65 -18.62 -1.82
N SER A 41 7.09 -19.77 -1.30
CA SER A 41 8.40 -19.79 -0.64
C SER A 41 9.44 -19.44 -1.71
N LEU A 42 9.93 -18.20 -1.67
CA LEU A 42 10.89 -17.57 -2.60
C LEU A 42 12.31 -18.18 -2.49
N ASP A 43 12.39 -19.50 -2.39
CA ASP A 43 13.63 -20.25 -2.17
C ASP A 43 14.16 -20.92 -3.46
N ASP A 44 13.44 -20.80 -4.57
CA ASP A 44 13.92 -21.25 -5.88
C ASP A 44 14.48 -20.07 -6.69
N GLU A 45 15.81 -19.98 -6.71
CA GLU A 45 16.63 -18.98 -7.42
C GLU A 45 16.46 -18.93 -8.96
N ASP A 46 15.54 -19.72 -9.55
CA ASP A 46 15.37 -19.84 -11.01
C ASP A 46 13.96 -19.42 -11.52
N GLY A 47 13.08 -18.91 -10.63
CA GLY A 47 11.67 -18.59 -10.93
C GLY A 47 11.35 -17.13 -11.34
N ASP A 48 12.35 -16.31 -11.65
CA ASP A 48 12.23 -14.84 -11.73
C ASP A 48 11.35 -14.30 -12.89
N LEU A 49 11.06 -15.12 -13.92
CA LEU A 49 10.41 -14.64 -15.14
C LEU A 49 8.87 -14.73 -15.16
N ASP A 50 8.25 -15.62 -14.38
CA ASP A 50 6.78 -15.83 -14.38
C ASP A 50 6.07 -15.15 -13.20
N MET A 51 6.85 -14.62 -12.25
CA MET A 51 6.34 -14.00 -11.01
C MET A 51 6.04 -12.50 -11.16
N MET A 52 6.75 -11.82 -12.06
CA MET A 52 6.59 -10.37 -12.28
C MET A 52 5.17 -9.99 -12.75
N PRO A 53 4.54 -10.66 -13.74
CA PRO A 53 3.19 -10.32 -14.16
C PRO A 53 2.14 -10.54 -13.05
N LEU A 54 2.32 -11.59 -12.25
CA LEU A 54 1.45 -11.90 -11.13
C LEU A 54 1.53 -10.80 -10.05
N MET A 55 2.75 -10.43 -9.65
CA MET A 55 2.98 -9.36 -8.68
C MET A 55 2.46 -8.00 -9.16
N GLN A 56 2.61 -7.68 -10.46
CA GLN A 56 2.03 -6.47 -11.05
C GLN A 56 0.50 -6.47 -10.97
N GLY A 57 -0.14 -7.61 -11.26
CA GLY A 57 -1.60 -7.78 -11.11
C GLY A 57 -2.06 -7.59 -9.67
N MET A 58 -1.34 -8.18 -8.72
CA MET A 58 -1.62 -8.03 -7.28
C MET A 58 -1.47 -6.59 -6.82
N MET A 59 -0.40 -5.90 -7.22
CA MET A 59 -0.18 -4.50 -6.86
C MET A 59 -1.26 -3.59 -7.43
N LYS A 60 -1.68 -3.80 -8.68
CA LYS A 60 -2.80 -3.05 -9.27
C LYS A 60 -4.09 -3.22 -8.46
N ASN A 61 -4.39 -4.44 -8.01
CA ASN A 61 -5.58 -4.68 -7.20
C ASN A 61 -5.48 -4.01 -5.81
N LEU A 62 -4.34 -4.16 -5.13
CA LEU A 62 -4.10 -3.56 -3.81
C LEU A 62 -4.12 -2.03 -3.84
N LEU A 63 -3.56 -1.43 -4.89
CA LEU A 63 -3.49 0.03 -5.05
C LEU A 63 -4.75 0.62 -5.66
N SER A 64 -5.71 -0.19 -6.09
CA SER A 64 -6.96 0.30 -6.66
C SER A 64 -7.71 1.18 -5.66
N LYS A 65 -8.42 2.20 -6.19
CA LYS A 65 -9.31 3.05 -5.38
C LYS A 65 -10.25 2.24 -4.48
N GLU A 66 -10.85 1.17 -4.97
CA GLU A 66 -11.83 0.37 -4.21
C GLU A 66 -11.24 -0.25 -2.94
N ILE A 67 -9.95 -0.61 -2.97
CA ILE A 67 -9.26 -1.28 -1.86
C ILE A 67 -8.50 -0.28 -0.99
N LEU A 68 -7.71 0.61 -1.59
CA LEU A 68 -6.77 1.45 -0.85
C LEU A 68 -7.40 2.75 -0.32
N TYR A 69 -8.32 3.36 -1.07
CA TYR A 69 -8.87 4.68 -0.73
C TYR A 69 -9.54 4.76 0.65
N PRO A 70 -10.37 3.78 1.09
CA PRO A 70 -11.04 3.88 2.40
C PRO A 70 -10.05 4.02 3.55
N SER A 71 -8.99 3.21 3.55
CA SER A 71 -7.93 3.22 4.56
C SER A 71 -7.14 4.54 4.55
N LEU A 72 -6.80 5.04 3.35
CA LEU A 72 -6.10 6.32 3.23
C LEU A 72 -6.97 7.50 3.64
N LYS A 73 -8.27 7.47 3.35
CA LYS A 73 -9.21 8.52 3.76
C LYS A 73 -9.32 8.60 5.27
N GLU A 74 -9.49 7.46 5.94
CA GLU A 74 -9.51 7.38 7.39
C GLU A 74 -8.19 7.86 8.02
N LEU A 75 -7.06 7.46 7.44
CA LEU A 75 -5.75 7.94 7.86
C LEU A 75 -5.64 9.47 7.71
N ASN A 76 -6.06 10.02 6.56
CA ASN A 76 -6.02 11.44 6.27
C ASN A 76 -6.84 12.28 7.27
N GLU A 77 -7.98 11.76 7.72
CA GLU A 77 -8.85 12.42 8.70
C GLU A 77 -8.28 12.36 10.13
N LYS A 78 -7.65 11.25 10.49
CA LYS A 78 -7.08 11.04 11.84
C LYS A 78 -5.72 11.71 12.03
N TYR A 79 -5.00 12.01 10.94
CA TYR A 79 -3.64 12.53 11.01
C TYR A 79 -3.52 13.93 11.63
N PRO A 80 -4.31 14.95 11.21
CA PRO A 80 -4.22 16.29 11.77
C PRO A 80 -4.43 16.37 13.30
N PRO A 81 -5.49 15.76 13.89
CA PRO A 81 -5.66 15.81 15.34
C PRO A 81 -4.57 15.02 16.08
N TRP A 82 -4.04 13.94 15.50
CA TRP A 82 -2.91 13.22 16.08
C TRP A 82 -1.63 14.07 16.10
N LEU A 83 -1.33 14.79 15.01
CA LEU A 83 -0.20 15.71 14.93
C LEU A 83 -0.29 16.82 15.96
N GLU A 84 -1.46 17.44 16.12
CA GLU A 84 -1.69 18.51 17.10
C GLU A 84 -1.44 18.02 18.53
N ASN A 85 -2.00 16.85 18.88
CA ASN A 85 -1.83 16.23 20.19
C ASN A 85 -0.36 15.85 20.51
N LYS A 86 0.46 15.65 19.47
CA LYS A 86 1.85 15.22 19.60
C LYS A 86 2.88 16.35 19.48
N LYS A 87 2.46 17.59 19.22
CA LYS A 87 3.34 18.76 19.08
C LYS A 87 4.33 18.96 20.23
N SER A 88 3.92 18.68 21.47
CA SER A 88 4.78 18.82 22.65
C SER A 88 5.65 17.61 22.95
N SER A 89 5.42 16.49 22.26
CA SER A 89 6.10 15.21 22.51
C SER A 89 7.12 14.82 21.44
N HIS A 90 7.09 15.46 20.28
CA HIS A 90 7.94 15.15 19.12
C HIS A 90 8.93 16.30 18.89
N SER A 91 10.11 15.99 18.35
CA SER A 91 11.02 17.03 17.84
C SER A 91 10.44 17.67 16.59
N ASP A 92 10.89 18.90 16.29
CA ASP A 92 10.46 19.65 15.11
C ASP A 92 10.70 18.88 13.80
N GLU A 93 11.83 18.17 13.70
CA GLU A 93 12.16 17.34 12.53
C GLU A 93 11.14 16.21 12.32
N VAL A 94 10.73 15.56 13.41
CA VAL A 94 9.72 14.50 13.36
C VAL A 94 8.36 15.06 12.99
N HIS A 95 8.02 16.25 13.50
CA HIS A 95 6.77 16.94 13.15
C HIS A 95 6.74 17.27 11.65
N VAL A 96 7.79 17.89 11.12
CA VAL A 96 7.92 18.21 9.69
C VAL A 96 7.79 16.96 8.81
N ARG A 97 8.45 15.85 9.19
CA ARG A 97 8.35 14.60 8.43
C ARG A 97 6.92 14.05 8.40
N PHE A 98 6.23 14.05 9.54
CA PHE A 98 4.86 13.53 9.62
C PHE A 98 3.86 14.47 8.91
N THR A 99 4.05 15.79 8.97
CA THR A 99 3.29 16.72 8.13
C THR A 99 3.48 16.40 6.64
N LYS A 100 4.71 16.11 6.21
CA LYS A 100 4.97 15.73 4.81
C LYS A 100 4.29 14.42 4.40
N GLN A 101 4.24 13.43 5.30
CA GLN A 101 3.50 12.19 5.04
C GLN A 101 2.00 12.46 4.88
N HIS A 102 1.42 13.31 5.74
CA HIS A 102 0.03 13.72 5.63
C HIS A 102 -0.27 14.39 4.28
N GLU A 103 0.61 15.27 3.80
CA GLU A 103 0.49 15.86 2.47
C GLU A 103 0.43 14.80 1.36
N TYR A 104 1.29 13.77 1.40
CA TYR A 104 1.26 12.70 0.40
C TYR A 104 -0.02 11.87 0.47
N VAL A 105 -0.47 11.51 1.67
CA VAL A 105 -1.74 10.77 1.84
C VAL A 105 -2.90 11.59 1.28
N ASN A 106 -2.95 12.89 1.59
CA ASN A 106 -3.97 13.78 1.07
C ASN A 106 -3.94 13.90 -0.47
N MET A 107 -2.75 14.02 -1.06
CA MET A 107 -2.59 14.01 -2.53
C MET A 107 -3.14 12.72 -3.15
N ILE A 108 -2.81 11.55 -2.58
CA ILE A 108 -3.31 10.27 -3.11
C ILE A 108 -4.84 10.19 -2.99
N CYS A 109 -5.42 10.64 -1.88
CA CYS A 109 -6.88 10.73 -1.74
C CYS A 109 -7.50 11.64 -2.82
N GLN A 110 -6.88 12.78 -3.12
CA GLN A 110 -7.37 13.69 -4.16
C GLN A 110 -7.31 13.07 -5.56
N GLU A 111 -6.23 12.35 -5.89
CA GLU A 111 -6.12 11.62 -7.16
C GLU A 111 -7.25 10.59 -7.29
N PHE A 112 -7.47 9.78 -6.24
CA PHE A 112 -8.59 8.84 -6.23
C PHE A 112 -9.94 9.55 -6.35
N GLU A 113 -10.16 10.65 -5.64
CA GLU A 113 -11.41 11.44 -5.73
C GLU A 113 -11.64 12.04 -7.13
N ALA A 114 -10.56 12.33 -7.87
CA ALA A 114 -10.62 12.90 -9.21
C ALA A 114 -10.91 11.87 -10.31
N GLU A 115 -10.68 10.58 -10.06
CA GLU A 115 -10.99 9.49 -11.01
C GLU A 115 -12.47 9.46 -11.38
N LYS A 116 -12.73 9.34 -12.69
CA LYS A 116 -14.06 9.28 -13.28
C LYS A 116 -14.40 7.88 -13.81
N PRO A 117 -15.69 7.52 -13.88
CA PRO A 117 -16.12 6.22 -14.40
C PRO A 117 -15.73 5.97 -15.87
N ASP A 118 -15.48 7.03 -16.64
CA ASP A 118 -15.10 7.01 -18.06
C ASP A 118 -13.59 7.13 -18.32
N ASP A 119 -12.78 7.26 -17.27
CA ASP A 119 -11.32 7.24 -17.39
C ASP A 119 -10.85 5.89 -17.93
N SER A 120 -9.82 5.90 -18.78
CA SER A 120 -9.26 4.66 -19.33
C SER A 120 -8.63 3.81 -18.22
N GLU A 121 -8.47 2.51 -18.46
CA GLU A 121 -7.76 1.58 -17.56
C GLU A 121 -6.31 2.01 -17.25
N ASP A 122 -5.74 2.91 -18.04
CA ASP A 122 -4.43 3.51 -17.79
C ASP A 122 -4.47 4.69 -16.78
N ILE A 123 -5.65 5.28 -16.60
CA ILE A 123 -5.91 6.43 -15.72
C ILE A 123 -6.56 5.98 -14.40
N LYS A 124 -7.46 4.99 -14.44
CA LYS A 124 -7.99 4.29 -13.26
C LYS A 124 -6.88 3.43 -12.67
N LYS A 125 -6.27 3.86 -11.57
CA LYS A 125 -5.13 3.14 -10.97
C LYS A 125 -5.51 2.41 -9.70
#